data_AF-A0A850KB52-F1
#
_entry.id   AF-A0A850KB52-F1
#
_cell.length_a   1.000
_cell.length_b   1.000
_cell.length_c   1.000
_cell.angle_alpha   90.00
_cell.angle_beta   90.00
_cell.angle_gamma   90.00
#
_symmetry.space_group_name_H-M   'P 1'
#
loop_
_entity.id
_entity.type
_entity.pdbx_description
1 polymer ?
#
loop_
_entity_poly.entity_id
_entity_poly.type
_entity_poly.pdbx_seq_one_letter_code
_entity_poly.pdbx_strand_id
1 'polypeptide(L)'
;MSVISDRLCEARLMLGLNLDEMAERIQTGQKRLSGYENGLEEPKASTILYYVGEGFSPEWLLLGVGDPYYKIDFFSDYPTSAAST
;
A
#
# COMPACT_ATOMS: atom_id res chain seq x y z
N MET A 1 -18.03 -0.88 -1.85
CA MET A 1 -16.63 -1.17 -2.24
C MET A 1 -15.94 0.17 -2.33
N SER A 2 -14.80 0.37 -1.68
CA SER A 2 -14.02 1.60 -1.92
C SER A 2 -13.45 1.56 -3.34
N VAL A 3 -13.14 2.72 -3.91
CA VAL A 3 -12.42 2.81 -5.19
C VAL A 3 -10.91 2.91 -4.93
N ILE A 4 -10.09 2.72 -5.96
CA ILE A 4 -8.62 2.76 -5.81
C ILE A 4 -8.14 4.10 -5.24
N SER A 5 -8.81 5.20 -5.59
CA SER A 5 -8.51 6.54 -5.09
C SER A 5 -8.61 6.63 -3.56
N ASP A 6 -9.65 6.05 -2.98
CA ASP A 6 -9.85 6.03 -1.53
C ASP A 6 -8.73 5.25 -0.84
N ARG A 7 -8.33 4.11 -1.42
CA ARG A 7 -7.28 3.26 -0.85
C ARG A 7 -5.89 3.87 -0.96
N LEU A 8 -5.62 4.65 -2.02
CA LEU A 8 -4.39 5.43 -2.12
C LEU A 8 -4.33 6.51 -1.04
N CYS A 9 -5.45 7.20 -0.81
CA CYS A 9 -5.55 8.18 0.27
C CYS A 9 -5.36 7.53 1.64
N GLU A 10 -6.02 6.40 1.88
CA GLU A 10 -5.90 5.62 3.12
C GLU A 10 -4.47 5.12 3.33
N ALA A 11 -3.82 4.58 2.29
CA ALA A 11 -2.42 4.14 2.37
C ALA A 11 -1.47 5.30 2.72
N ARG A 12 -1.65 6.48 2.11
CA ARG A 12 -0.87 7.68 2.46
C ARG A 12 -1.07 8.07 3.92
N LEU A 13 -2.31 8.04 4.41
CA LEU A 13 -2.64 8.35 5.79
C LEU A 13 -2.07 7.33 6.77
N MET A 14 -2.05 6.03 6.41
CA MET A 14 -1.42 4.96 7.21
C MET A 14 0.10 5.15 7.32
N LEU A 15 0.74 5.71 6.30
CA LEU A 15 2.15 6.13 6.37
C LEU A 15 2.37 7.41 7.21
N GLY A 16 1.29 8.06 7.67
CA GLY A 16 1.34 9.28 8.48
C GLY A 16 1.75 10.52 7.68
N LEU A 17 1.52 10.52 6.36
CA LEU A 17 2.05 11.55 5.46
C LEU A 17 0.99 12.53 5.03
N ASN A 18 1.37 13.79 4.92
CA ASN A 18 0.58 14.76 4.20
C ASN A 18 0.75 14.60 2.68
N LEU A 19 -0.06 15.33 1.91
CA LEU A 19 -0.11 15.23 0.45
C LEU A 19 1.21 15.69 -0.20
N ASP A 20 1.88 16.69 0.36
CA ASP A 20 3.14 17.23 -0.17
C ASP A 20 4.31 16.27 0.05
N GLU A 21 4.45 15.76 1.28
CA GLU A 21 5.47 14.77 1.63
C GLU A 21 5.37 13.53 0.74
N MET A 22 4.14 13.04 0.52
CA MET A 22 3.93 11.89 -0.34
C MET A 22 4.25 12.21 -1.80
N ALA A 23 3.84 13.38 -2.29
CA ALA A 23 4.13 13.81 -3.65
C ALA A 23 5.64 13.92 -3.92
N GLU A 24 6.41 14.40 -2.95
CA GLU A 24 7.88 14.42 -3.00
C GLU A 24 8.46 13.00 -3.09
N ARG A 25 7.99 12.06 -2.26
CA ARG A 25 8.51 10.67 -2.25
C ARG A 25 8.28 9.93 -3.56
N ILE A 26 7.11 10.11 -4.17
CA ILE A 26 6.78 9.48 -5.47
C ILE A 26 7.19 10.33 -6.67
N GLN A 27 7.89 11.45 -6.44
CA GLN A 27 8.37 12.38 -7.46
C GLN A 27 7.27 12.82 -8.44
N THR A 28 6.10 13.18 -7.90
CA THR A 28 4.97 13.72 -8.65
C THR A 28 4.56 15.10 -8.13
N GLY A 29 3.68 15.79 -8.86
CA GLY A 29 3.11 17.04 -8.38
C GLY A 29 1.98 16.80 -7.39
N GLN A 30 1.90 17.60 -6.32
CA GLN A 30 0.83 17.55 -5.30
C GLN A 30 -0.57 17.52 -5.95
N LYS A 31 -0.84 18.39 -6.93
CA LYS A 31 -2.11 18.44 -7.67
C LYS A 31 -2.44 17.10 -8.35
N ARG A 32 -1.45 16.43 -8.91
CA ARG A 32 -1.61 15.14 -9.58
C ARG A 32 -1.87 14.02 -8.59
N LEU A 33 -1.15 14.00 -7.47
CA LEU A 33 -1.45 13.06 -6.38
C LEU A 33 -2.88 13.27 -5.84
N SER A 34 -3.30 14.52 -5.66
CA SER A 34 -4.68 14.84 -5.31
C SER A 34 -5.68 14.32 -6.35
N GLY A 35 -5.35 14.42 -7.64
CA GLY A 35 -6.17 13.85 -8.71
C GLY A 35 -6.32 12.34 -8.58
N TYR A 36 -5.26 11.63 -8.22
CA TYR A 36 -5.30 10.18 -7.96
C TYR A 36 -6.20 9.83 -6.76
N GLU A 37 -6.03 10.55 -5.64
CA GLU A 37 -6.77 10.29 -4.40
C GLU A 37 -8.25 10.70 -4.47
N ASN A 38 -8.65 11.52 -5.46
CA ASN A 38 -10.03 11.90 -5.71
C ASN A 38 -10.67 11.20 -6.93
N GLY A 39 -9.94 10.29 -7.59
CA GLY A 39 -10.44 9.57 -8.77
C GLY A 39 -10.62 10.46 -10.02
N LEU A 40 -9.94 11.61 -10.06
CA LEU A 40 -9.94 12.53 -11.20
C LEU A 40 -8.90 12.14 -12.26
N GLU A 41 -7.82 11.50 -11.83
CA GLU A 41 -6.75 10.99 -12.69
C GLU A 41 -6.43 9.54 -12.32
N GLU A 42 -6.02 8.74 -13.31
CA GLU A 42 -5.54 7.38 -13.07
C GLU A 42 -4.10 7.39 -12.51
N PRO A 43 -3.84 6.69 -11.40
CA PRO A 43 -2.51 6.59 -10.82
C PRO A 43 -1.55 5.87 -11.77
N LYS A 44 -0.31 6.34 -11.84
CA LYS A 44 0.74 5.62 -12.59
C LYS A 44 1.07 4.30 -11.91
N ALA A 45 1.44 3.30 -12.70
CA ALA A 45 1.98 2.04 -12.18
C ALA A 45 3.16 2.26 -11.22
N SER A 46 4.01 3.26 -11.45
CA SER A 46 5.11 3.64 -10.55
C SER A 46 4.62 4.07 -9.16
N THR A 47 3.50 4.79 -9.07
CA THR A 47 2.89 5.19 -7.80
C THR A 47 2.40 3.96 -7.05
N ILE A 48 1.74 3.03 -7.75
CA ILE A 48 1.25 1.78 -7.16
C ILE A 48 2.42 0.94 -6.64
N LEU A 49 3.49 0.80 -7.42
CA LEU A 49 4.70 0.07 -7.03
C LEU A 49 5.39 0.70 -5.81
N TYR A 50 5.35 2.02 -5.67
CA TYR A 50 5.87 2.69 -4.47
C TYR A 50 5.13 2.22 -3.21
N TYR A 51 3.79 2.24 -3.20
CA TYR A 51 3.02 1.74 -2.05
C TYR A 51 3.28 0.26 -1.77
N VAL A 52 3.41 -0.57 -2.79
CA VAL A 52 3.78 -1.99 -2.60
C VAL A 52 5.17 -2.11 -1.97
N GLY A 53 6.12 -1.26 -2.35
CA GLY A 53 7.45 -1.17 -1.73
C GLY A 53 7.43 -0.74 -0.26
N GLU A 54 6.43 0.05 0.15
CA GLU A 54 6.16 0.42 1.54
C GLU A 54 5.41 -0.68 2.33
N GLY A 55 5.16 -1.84 1.72
CA GLY A 55 4.58 -3.02 2.37
C GLY A 55 3.07 -3.17 2.23
N PHE A 56 2.41 -2.34 1.42
CA PHE A 56 0.97 -2.49 1.17
C PHE A 56 0.67 -3.67 0.23
N SER A 57 -0.44 -4.35 0.49
CA SER A 57 -0.95 -5.43 -0.36
C SER A 57 -1.43 -4.88 -1.72
N PRO A 58 -0.93 -5.38 -2.85
CA PRO A 58 -1.40 -4.99 -4.18
C PRO A 58 -2.84 -5.45 -4.42
N GLU A 59 -3.26 -6.57 -3.81
CA GLU A 59 -4.63 -7.07 -3.93
C GLU A 59 -5.62 -6.13 -3.23
N TRP A 60 -5.25 -5.65 -2.03
CA TRP A 60 -6.02 -4.64 -1.34
C TRP A 60 -6.02 -3.33 -2.13
N LEU A 61 -4.86 -2.83 -2.57
CA LEU A 61 -4.74 -1.55 -3.25
C LEU A 61 -5.57 -1.52 -4.56
N LEU A 62 -5.49 -2.57 -5.37
CA LEU A 62 -6.13 -2.62 -6.69
C LEU A 62 -7.59 -3.08 -6.63
N LEU A 63 -7.89 -4.12 -5.84
CA LEU A 63 -9.19 -4.79 -5.86
C LEU A 63 -10.03 -4.51 -4.61
N GLY A 64 -9.44 -3.94 -3.55
CA GLY A 64 -10.12 -3.73 -2.27
C GLY A 64 -10.40 -5.02 -1.51
N VAL A 65 -9.61 -6.07 -1.75
CA VAL A 65 -9.74 -7.39 -1.14
C VAL A 65 -8.67 -7.60 -0.08
N GLY A 66 -9.05 -8.17 1.06
CA GLY A 66 -8.12 -8.49 2.15
C GLY A 66 -7.71 -7.30 3.00
N ASP A 67 -6.56 -7.42 3.67
CA ASP A 67 -6.02 -6.41 4.58
C ASP A 67 -5.00 -5.50 3.88
N PRO A 68 -4.83 -4.23 4.34
CA PRO A 68 -3.90 -3.27 3.72
C PRO A 68 -2.44 -3.71 3.73
N TYR A 69 -2.03 -4.46 4.75
CA TYR A 69 -0.67 -4.98 4.91
C TYR A 69 -0.64 -6.49 4.76
N TYR A 70 0.49 -7.01 4.33
CA TYR A 70 0.74 -8.44 4.41
C TYR A 70 0.71 -8.90 5.87
N LYS A 71 -0.11 -9.92 6.16
CA LYS A 71 0.04 -10.66 7.42
C LYS A 71 1.33 -11.46 7.32
N ILE A 72 2.31 -11.08 8.13
CA ILE A 72 3.43 -11.97 8.40
C ILE A 72 2.87 -13.04 9.34
N ASP A 73 2.47 -14.17 8.79
CA ASP A 73 2.19 -15.37 9.59
C ASP A 73 3.54 -15.85 10.13
N PHE A 74 3.86 -15.44 11.36
CA PHE A 74 5.08 -15.84 12.05
C PHE A 74 5.05 -17.37 12.30
N PHE A 75 5.65 -18.12 11.37
CA PHE A 75 6.07 -19.52 11.49
C PHE A 75 5.01 -20.52 11.98
N SER A 76 4.09 -20.94 11.10
CA SER A 76 3.32 -22.20 11.30
C SER A 76 4.13 -23.45 10.90
N ASP A 77 5.13 -23.33 10.04
CA ASP A 77 5.70 -24.49 9.33
C ASP A 77 7.14 -24.83 9.71
N TYR A 78 7.63 -24.43 10.90
CA TYR A 78 8.82 -25.07 11.44
C TYR A 78 8.43 -26.37 12.14
N PRO A 79 8.73 -27.55 11.58
CA PRO A 79 8.74 -28.76 12.40
C PRO A 79 9.78 -28.52 13.49
N THR A 80 9.33 -28.50 14.73
CA THR A 80 10.23 -28.56 15.88
C THR A 80 10.96 -29.89 15.77
N SER A 81 12.15 -29.88 15.17
CA SER A 81 13.11 -30.96 15.34
C SER A 81 13.54 -30.91 16.80
N ALA A 82 12.73 -31.54 17.64
CA ALA A 82 13.07 -31.81 19.01
C ALA A 82 14.36 -32.62 18.98
N ALA A 83 15.44 -31.97 19.43
CA ALA A 83 16.69 -32.61 19.77
C ALA A 83 16.39 -33.92 20.51
N SER A 84 16.74 -35.03 19.87
CA SER A 84 16.73 -36.35 20.50
C SER A 84 18.18 -36.82 20.50
N THR A 85 18.75 -36.70 21.70
CA THR A 85 19.85 -37.46 22.35
C THR A 85 20.77 -38.32 21.50
#